data_AF-A0A656Y750-F1
#
_entry.id   AF-A0A656Y750-F1
#
_cell.length_a   1.000
_cell.length_b   1.000
_cell.length_c   1.000
_cell.angle_alpha   90.00
_cell.angle_beta   90.00
_cell.angle_gamma   90.00
#
_symmetry.space_group_name_H-M   'P 1'
#
loop_
_entity.id
_entity.type
_entity.pdbx_description
1 polymer ?
#
loop_
_entity_poly.entity_id
_entity_poly.type
_entity_poly.pdbx_seq_one_letter_code
_entity_poly.pdbx_strand_id
1 'polypeptide(L)'
;MSPDLARALHDAVDTGPDDSPFDVTSLTGRIRRRRTVRAGVRGGVAVGAVGAVALGAVYVGGRQPMSVLPAARADAGPGTCGSDIGLLPTADPVRVGLLPSTDGSWYMEDASAVPQQGTHLGTLLGRTMSPVLVRELSPAARDAAVAELVRSANETLAAAEERRAAVMADPPAAVPLTAGQVAALDRGVEVARQQLEAAESSERISGTGDELDSQILITHDGTVVASDADPSPDPRYSWLSSPDRSVVSGMTSTELSTCATDGDPGGVPLPSGEYSVYVSYAEADGRAVAGPWSLTLLDMPPAPTGFPEGFPVDDVPLIGGRLVSVTPMAGSNGEGWSVVIAADGDDAAKEAVRLLGDDWSTYPALAPPPGITFPVAGWEVGVTASTSEDGEQTVVYSILPD
;
A
#
# COMPACT_ATOMS: atom_id res chain seq x y z
N MET A 1 -15.06 10.26 25.67
CA MET A 1 -15.97 10.45 24.52
C MET A 1 -17.39 10.36 25.06
N SER A 2 -18.30 11.24 24.62
CA SER A 2 -19.66 11.29 25.16
C SER A 2 -20.53 10.16 24.56
N PRO A 3 -21.30 9.42 25.37
CA PRO A 3 -22.21 8.35 24.93
C PRO A 3 -23.35 8.82 24.00
N ASP A 4 -23.58 10.14 23.89
CA ASP A 4 -24.63 10.69 23.02
C ASP A 4 -24.30 10.62 21.52
N LEU A 5 -23.01 10.55 21.16
CA LEU A 5 -22.60 10.50 19.75
C LEU A 5 -22.85 9.12 19.12
N ALA A 6 -22.63 8.05 19.90
CA ALA A 6 -22.85 6.68 19.45
C ALA A 6 -24.34 6.39 19.24
N ARG A 7 -25.20 6.94 20.11
CA ARG A 7 -26.66 6.82 19.98
C ARG A 7 -27.20 7.60 18.79
N ALA A 8 -26.69 8.82 18.57
CA ALA A 8 -27.08 9.64 17.43
C ALA A 8 -26.63 9.05 16.08
N LEU A 9 -25.52 8.31 16.04
CA LEU A 9 -25.09 7.58 14.83
C LEU A 9 -25.96 6.36 14.55
N HIS A 10 -26.39 5.64 15.58
CA HIS A 10 -27.24 4.46 15.41
C HIS A 10 -28.65 4.83 14.93
N ASP A 11 -29.26 5.87 15.53
CA ASP A 11 -30.60 6.34 15.13
C ASP A 11 -30.63 6.89 13.69
N ALA A 12 -29.53 7.50 13.22
CA ALA A 12 -29.43 8.03 11.86
C ALA A 12 -29.28 6.94 10.78
N VAL A 13 -28.70 5.79 11.14
CA VAL A 13 -28.57 4.62 10.24
C VAL A 13 -29.87 3.83 10.17
N ASP A 14 -30.61 3.76 11.29
CA ASP A 14 -31.75 2.85 11.40
C ASP A 14 -33.13 3.50 11.06
N THR A 15 -33.26 4.83 11.00
CA THR A 15 -34.61 5.47 10.90
C THR A 15 -34.81 6.67 9.94
N GLY A 16 -33.86 7.05 9.07
CA GLY A 16 -33.98 8.26 8.23
C GLY A 16 -34.37 8.02 6.75
N PRO A 17 -35.20 8.88 6.11
CA PRO A 17 -35.47 8.84 4.66
C PRO A 17 -34.23 9.26 3.85
N ASP A 18 -34.20 8.93 2.54
CA ASP A 18 -33.10 9.11 1.56
C ASP A 18 -32.46 10.53 1.45
N ASP A 19 -32.88 11.50 2.26
CA ASP A 19 -32.26 12.82 2.40
C ASP A 19 -31.45 12.91 3.71
N SER A 20 -30.34 12.18 3.79
CA SER A 20 -29.35 12.37 4.85
C SER A 20 -28.55 13.65 4.59
N PRO A 21 -28.43 14.59 5.56
CA PRO A 21 -27.63 15.82 5.40
C PRO A 21 -26.11 15.58 5.46
N PHE A 22 -25.68 14.32 5.52
CA PHE A 22 -24.27 13.93 5.59
C PHE A 22 -23.86 13.23 4.31
N ASP A 23 -23.51 14.04 3.32
CA ASP A 23 -22.82 13.59 2.13
C ASP A 23 -21.43 13.06 2.54
N VAL A 24 -21.21 11.76 2.31
CA VAL A 24 -19.96 11.05 2.59
C VAL A 24 -18.80 11.75 1.89
N THR A 25 -18.99 12.29 0.69
CA THR A 25 -17.94 13.06 -0.01
C THR A 25 -17.63 14.39 0.69
N SER A 26 -18.62 15.04 1.31
CA SER A 26 -18.39 16.22 2.16
C SER A 26 -17.63 15.89 3.46
N LEU A 27 -17.83 14.68 4.01
CA LEU A 27 -17.14 14.21 5.21
C LEU A 27 -15.68 13.85 4.89
N THR A 28 -15.44 13.14 3.79
CA THR A 28 -14.08 12.83 3.29
C THR A 28 -13.33 14.12 2.91
N GLY A 29 -14.03 15.09 2.32
CA GLY A 29 -13.50 16.43 2.06
C GLY A 29 -13.15 17.21 3.33
N ARG A 30 -13.96 17.12 4.40
CA ARG A 30 -13.66 17.73 5.71
C ARG A 30 -12.50 17.05 6.43
N ILE A 31 -12.35 15.73 6.31
CA ILE A 31 -11.22 14.98 6.88
C ILE A 31 -9.92 15.36 6.15
N ARG A 32 -9.94 15.45 4.80
CA ARG A 32 -8.79 15.94 4.00
C ARG A 32 -8.43 17.40 4.35
N ARG A 33 -9.42 18.30 4.51
CA ARG A 33 -9.18 19.70 4.95
C ARG A 33 -8.60 19.80 6.36
N ARG A 34 -9.01 18.96 7.31
CA ARG A 34 -8.44 18.97 8.68
C ARG A 34 -7.00 18.47 8.73
N ARG A 35 -6.61 17.53 7.85
CA ARG A 35 -5.22 17.06 7.72
C ARG A 35 -4.31 18.15 7.13
N THR A 36 -4.74 18.84 6.08
CA THR A 36 -4.00 19.98 5.50
C THR A 36 -3.86 21.16 6.48
N VAL A 37 -4.88 21.44 7.29
CA VAL A 37 -4.81 22.51 8.30
C VAL A 37 -3.89 22.16 9.48
N ARG A 38 -3.70 20.88 9.83
CA ARG A 38 -2.75 20.50 10.90
C ARG A 38 -1.28 20.50 10.44
N ALA A 39 -1.01 20.24 9.17
CA ALA A 39 0.32 20.43 8.59
C ALA A 39 0.74 21.92 8.53
N GLY A 40 -0.22 22.85 8.47
CA GLY A 40 0.04 24.29 8.34
C GLY A 40 0.14 25.11 9.63
N VAL A 41 0.05 24.53 10.83
CA VAL A 41 -0.07 25.31 12.09
C VAL A 41 1.23 25.38 12.92
N ARG A 42 2.38 24.93 12.39
CA ARG A 42 3.70 25.26 12.97
C ARG A 42 4.64 25.88 11.92
N GLY A 43 4.35 27.11 11.53
CA GLY A 43 5.24 27.95 10.71
C GLY A 43 4.45 29.03 9.97
N GLY A 44 4.65 30.29 10.33
CA GLY A 44 3.77 31.41 9.96
C GLY A 44 3.75 31.80 8.48
N VAL A 45 2.55 32.26 8.07
CA VAL A 45 2.20 33.27 7.04
C VAL A 45 3.08 33.35 5.79
N ALA A 46 2.59 32.82 4.67
CA ALA A 46 2.60 33.52 3.38
C ALA A 46 1.48 33.02 2.45
N VAL A 47 0.94 33.96 1.69
CA VAL A 47 -0.29 33.92 0.89
C VAL A 47 -0.03 33.35 -0.51
N GLY A 48 -0.96 32.54 -1.02
CA GLY A 48 -1.43 32.68 -2.41
C GLY A 48 -1.16 31.54 -3.40
N ALA A 49 -2.26 31.14 -4.07
CA ALA A 49 -2.38 30.45 -5.36
C ALA A 49 -2.04 28.94 -5.43
N VAL A 50 -3.08 28.12 -5.31
CA VAL A 50 -3.10 26.73 -5.79
C VAL A 50 -3.42 26.75 -7.28
N GLY A 51 -2.40 26.48 -8.10
CA GLY A 51 -2.55 26.09 -9.50
C GLY A 51 -1.82 24.77 -9.68
N ALA A 52 -2.56 23.69 -9.88
CA ALA A 52 -2.02 22.39 -10.25
C ALA A 52 -1.46 22.51 -11.68
N VAL A 53 -0.14 22.65 -11.78
CA VAL A 53 0.59 22.49 -13.03
C VAL A 53 1.33 21.17 -12.91
N ALA A 54 1.08 20.29 -13.88
CA ALA A 54 1.84 19.09 -14.11
C ALA A 54 3.34 19.40 -13.97
N LEU A 55 3.98 18.79 -12.96
CA LEU A 55 5.42 18.87 -12.74
C LEU A 55 6.11 17.99 -13.78
N GLY A 56 6.10 18.45 -15.04
CA GLY A 56 7.21 18.19 -15.93
C GLY A 56 8.40 18.95 -15.35
N ALA A 57 9.25 18.26 -14.60
CA ALA A 57 10.51 18.80 -14.10
C ALA A 57 11.42 19.10 -15.29
N VAL A 58 11.26 20.28 -15.89
CA VAL A 58 12.25 20.83 -16.81
C VAL A 58 13.48 21.14 -15.98
N TYR A 59 14.43 20.20 -15.96
CA TYR A 59 15.74 20.33 -15.34
C TYR A 59 16.55 21.41 -16.09
N VAL A 60 16.32 22.67 -15.74
CA VAL A 60 17.10 23.81 -16.28
C VAL A 60 18.41 23.91 -15.49
N GLY A 61 19.48 23.32 -16.03
CA GLY A 61 20.86 23.74 -15.76
C GLY A 61 21.68 22.88 -14.78
N GLY A 62 22.39 21.88 -15.32
CA GLY A 62 23.76 21.51 -14.92
C GLY A 62 24.03 20.99 -13.50
N ARG A 63 23.03 20.84 -12.63
CA ARG A 63 23.21 20.17 -11.33
C ARG A 63 23.20 18.65 -11.54
N GLN A 64 24.17 17.96 -10.94
CA GLN A 64 24.21 16.50 -10.95
C GLN A 64 22.93 15.96 -10.28
N PRO A 65 22.24 14.97 -10.87
CA PRO A 65 20.99 14.43 -10.31
C PRO A 65 21.12 14.05 -8.84
N MET A 66 22.28 13.54 -8.43
CA MET A 66 22.59 13.13 -7.06
C MET A 66 22.73 14.28 -6.06
N SER A 67 22.79 15.53 -6.53
CA SER A 67 22.89 16.70 -5.64
C SER A 67 21.62 17.00 -4.84
N VAL A 68 20.50 16.31 -5.16
CA VAL A 68 19.24 16.40 -4.41
C VAL A 68 19.22 15.47 -3.19
N LEU A 69 20.16 14.52 -3.08
CA LEU A 69 20.19 13.59 -1.97
C LEU A 69 20.59 14.29 -0.67
N PRO A 70 19.95 13.96 0.47
CA PRO A 70 20.40 14.41 1.77
C PRO A 70 21.88 14.13 2.00
N ALA A 71 22.63 15.15 2.40
CA ALA A 71 24.03 14.99 2.76
C ALA A 71 24.17 14.22 4.09
N ALA A 72 25.25 13.45 4.21
CA ALA A 72 25.61 12.80 5.47
C ALA A 72 25.81 13.83 6.58
N ARG A 73 25.24 13.54 7.75
CA ARG A 73 25.25 14.41 8.93
C ARG A 73 25.74 13.65 10.15
N ALA A 74 26.84 14.11 10.74
CA ALA A 74 27.41 13.48 11.93
C ALA A 74 26.53 13.62 13.19
N ASP A 75 25.58 14.57 13.20
CA ASP A 75 24.65 14.83 14.29
C ASP A 75 23.27 14.18 14.08
N ALA A 76 23.02 13.54 12.93
CA ALA A 76 21.78 12.84 12.68
C ALA A 76 21.68 11.59 13.57
N GLY A 77 20.51 11.39 14.20
CA GLY A 77 20.26 10.20 15.01
C GLY A 77 20.32 8.93 14.16
N PRO A 78 20.81 7.79 14.67
CA PRO A 78 20.85 6.54 13.91
C PRO A 78 19.48 6.16 13.33
N GLY A 79 19.44 5.81 12.04
CA GLY A 79 18.20 5.47 11.33
C GLY A 79 17.36 6.68 10.88
N THR A 80 17.84 7.91 11.09
CA THR A 80 17.17 9.12 10.59
C THR A 80 17.81 9.63 9.30
N CYS A 81 17.14 10.56 8.63
CA CYS A 81 17.61 11.15 7.38
C CYS A 81 19.03 11.73 7.51
N GLY A 82 19.91 11.42 6.56
CA GLY A 82 21.31 11.85 6.56
C GLY A 82 22.21 11.10 7.56
N SER A 83 21.68 10.15 8.34
CA SER A 83 22.50 9.33 9.23
C SER A 83 23.25 8.23 8.47
N ASP A 84 24.41 7.84 9.00
CA ASP A 84 25.14 6.66 8.54
C ASP A 84 24.46 5.39 9.06
N ILE A 85 24.09 4.49 8.14
CA ILE A 85 23.46 3.21 8.46
C ILE A 85 24.35 2.33 9.34
N GLY A 86 25.68 2.50 9.26
CA GLY A 86 26.65 1.79 10.09
C GLY A 86 26.57 2.12 11.59
N LEU A 87 25.80 3.13 11.98
CA LEU A 87 25.52 3.45 13.38
C LEU A 87 24.43 2.56 14.00
N LEU A 88 23.64 1.86 13.19
CA LEU A 88 22.66 0.89 13.68
C LEU A 88 23.31 -0.49 13.83
N PRO A 89 23.03 -1.21 14.94
CA PRO A 89 23.54 -2.57 15.10
C PRO A 89 22.90 -3.50 14.06
N THR A 90 23.72 -4.34 13.44
CA THR A 90 23.25 -5.35 12.49
C THR A 90 22.46 -6.43 13.22
N ALA A 91 21.27 -6.70 12.70
CA ALA A 91 20.38 -7.77 13.13
C ALA A 91 20.94 -9.18 12.85
N ASP A 92 20.35 -10.17 13.50
CA ASP A 92 20.47 -11.56 13.05
C ASP A 92 19.80 -11.71 11.67
N PRO A 93 20.54 -12.14 10.62
CA PRO A 93 20.02 -12.19 9.27
C PRO A 93 18.83 -13.15 9.07
N VAL A 94 18.57 -14.04 10.02
CA VAL A 94 17.45 -15.00 9.94
C VAL A 94 16.11 -14.45 10.44
N ARG A 95 16.09 -13.22 10.97
CA ARG A 95 14.90 -12.65 11.63
C ARG A 95 14.03 -11.79 10.75
N VAL A 96 14.62 -11.12 9.77
CA VAL A 96 13.94 -10.17 8.89
C VAL A 96 14.40 -10.35 7.46
N GLY A 97 13.41 -10.45 6.58
CA GLY A 97 13.55 -10.66 5.15
C GLY A 97 12.68 -9.68 4.37
N LEU A 98 13.13 -9.30 3.18
CA LEU A 98 12.32 -8.57 2.20
C LEU A 98 12.22 -9.40 0.91
N LEU A 99 11.04 -9.39 0.30
CA LEU A 99 10.80 -9.97 -1.02
C LEU A 99 10.24 -8.91 -1.98
N PRO A 100 10.60 -8.98 -3.28
CA PRO A 100 9.91 -8.21 -4.30
C PRO A 100 8.44 -8.68 -4.42
N SER A 101 7.52 -7.75 -4.67
CA SER A 101 6.09 -8.04 -4.80
C SER A 101 5.72 -8.32 -6.25
N THR A 102 6.19 -9.45 -6.81
CA THR A 102 6.23 -9.66 -8.26
C THR A 102 4.87 -9.83 -8.95
N ASP A 103 3.93 -10.55 -8.35
CA ASP A 103 2.71 -11.01 -9.06
C ASP A 103 1.43 -10.89 -8.22
N GLY A 104 1.50 -10.26 -7.06
CA GLY A 104 0.35 -10.11 -6.17
C GLY A 104 -0.01 -11.39 -5.40
N SER A 105 0.81 -12.45 -5.50
CA SER A 105 0.76 -13.61 -4.60
C SER A 105 1.51 -13.30 -3.29
N TRP A 106 1.14 -12.21 -2.61
CA TRP A 106 1.71 -11.88 -1.29
C TRP A 106 1.23 -12.85 -0.19
N TYR A 107 0.22 -13.68 -0.50
CA TYR A 107 -0.06 -14.90 0.23
C TYR A 107 0.98 -15.95 -0.14
N MET A 108 2.14 -15.92 0.52
CA MET A 108 3.01 -17.09 0.53
C MET A 108 2.26 -18.20 1.27
N GLU A 109 1.59 -19.09 0.54
CA GLU A 109 0.86 -20.19 1.16
C GLU A 109 1.80 -21.11 1.97
N ASP A 110 3.09 -21.12 1.63
CA ASP A 110 4.07 -22.11 2.09
C ASP A 110 5.33 -21.53 2.78
N ALA A 111 5.46 -20.21 2.93
CA ALA A 111 6.68 -19.67 3.52
C ALA A 111 6.73 -19.91 5.03
N SER A 112 7.51 -20.91 5.40
CA SER A 112 7.86 -21.27 6.77
C SER A 112 9.23 -20.71 7.19
N ALA A 113 9.83 -19.83 6.36
CA ALA A 113 11.17 -19.30 6.59
C ALA A 113 11.30 -17.84 6.16
N VAL A 114 12.13 -17.11 6.90
CA VAL A 114 12.56 -15.77 6.53
C VAL A 114 13.47 -15.86 5.29
N PRO A 115 13.20 -15.09 4.22
CA PRO A 115 14.02 -15.10 3.02
C PRO A 115 15.41 -14.53 3.30
N GLN A 116 16.41 -15.00 2.56
CA GLN A 116 17.79 -14.57 2.73
C GLN A 116 17.96 -13.07 2.42
N GLN A 117 18.85 -12.43 3.18
CA GLN A 117 19.25 -11.05 2.90
C GLN A 117 20.10 -10.97 1.62
N GLY A 118 20.18 -9.78 1.02
CA GLY A 118 21.00 -9.54 -0.17
C GLY A 118 20.30 -9.82 -1.51
N THR A 119 19.02 -10.22 -1.50
CA THR A 119 18.23 -10.34 -2.72
C THR A 119 18.02 -8.96 -3.35
N HIS A 120 18.00 -8.91 -4.69
CA HIS A 120 17.60 -7.71 -5.42
C HIS A 120 16.08 -7.52 -5.33
N LEU A 121 15.63 -6.35 -4.89
CA LEU A 121 14.21 -6.01 -4.74
C LEU A 121 13.54 -5.61 -6.06
N GLY A 122 14.34 -5.43 -7.11
CA GLY A 122 13.88 -5.12 -8.45
C GLY A 122 14.51 -3.86 -9.02
N THR A 123 14.27 -3.69 -10.31
CA THR A 123 14.64 -2.52 -11.10
C THR A 123 13.37 -1.73 -11.39
N LEU A 124 13.22 -0.53 -10.84
CA LEU A 124 11.95 0.22 -10.83
C LEU A 124 12.01 1.49 -11.69
N LEU A 125 10.99 1.70 -12.52
CA LEU A 125 10.66 2.98 -13.17
C LEU A 125 9.94 3.93 -12.22
N GLY A 126 9.05 3.36 -11.39
CA GLY A 126 8.23 4.08 -10.45
C GLY A 126 9.03 4.70 -9.32
N ARG A 127 8.33 5.47 -8.49
CA ARG A 127 8.88 6.05 -7.26
C ARG A 127 8.14 5.56 -6.04
N THR A 128 7.58 4.35 -6.13
CA THR A 128 6.93 3.65 -5.02
C THR A 128 7.33 2.19 -5.08
N MET A 129 7.93 1.69 -4.00
CA MET A 129 8.16 0.25 -3.84
C MET A 129 7.14 -0.34 -2.88
N SER A 130 6.79 -1.61 -3.07
CA SER A 130 5.86 -2.30 -2.19
C SER A 130 6.36 -3.69 -1.80
N PRO A 131 7.51 -3.81 -1.12
CA PRO A 131 8.08 -5.12 -0.80
C PRO A 131 7.25 -5.84 0.27
N VAL A 132 7.31 -7.16 0.26
CA VAL A 132 6.76 -8.01 1.32
C VAL A 132 7.81 -8.14 2.42
N LEU A 133 7.48 -7.61 3.60
CA LEU A 133 8.26 -7.78 4.81
C LEU A 133 7.92 -9.12 5.44
N VAL A 134 8.93 -9.95 5.68
CA VAL A 134 8.81 -11.23 6.38
C VAL A 134 9.63 -11.17 7.65
N ARG A 135 9.03 -11.49 8.79
CA ARG A 135 9.68 -11.45 10.10
C ARG A 135 9.46 -12.74 10.87
N GLU A 136 10.49 -13.22 11.55
CA GLU A 136 10.36 -14.29 12.55
C GLU A 136 9.47 -13.82 13.71
N LEU A 137 8.44 -14.60 14.02
CA LEU A 137 7.57 -14.34 15.15
C LEU A 137 8.13 -15.06 16.37
N SER A 138 8.58 -14.29 17.37
CA SER A 138 9.06 -14.89 18.62
C SER A 138 7.95 -15.72 19.30
N PRO A 139 8.28 -16.81 20.04
CA PRO A 139 7.26 -17.61 20.72
C PRO A 139 6.34 -16.78 21.62
N ALA A 140 6.88 -15.78 22.33
CA ALA A 140 6.10 -14.90 23.19
C ALA A 140 5.14 -13.99 22.40
N ALA A 141 5.60 -13.46 21.26
CA ALA A 141 4.76 -12.64 20.37
C ALA A 141 3.64 -13.50 19.75
N ARG A 142 3.97 -14.70 19.27
CA ARG A 142 3.00 -15.68 18.78
C ARG A 142 1.92 -16.00 19.80
N ASP A 143 2.32 -16.33 21.03
CA ASP A 143 1.39 -16.70 22.09
C ASP A 143 0.50 -15.50 22.48
N ALA A 144 1.05 -14.28 22.50
CA ALA A 144 0.30 -13.06 22.72
C ALA A 144 -0.72 -12.78 21.61
N ALA A 145 -0.33 -12.91 20.35
CA ALA A 145 -1.21 -12.72 19.20
C ALA A 145 -2.35 -13.75 19.15
N VAL A 146 -2.07 -15.02 19.49
CA VAL A 146 -3.10 -16.05 19.63
C VAL A 146 -4.06 -15.73 20.77
N ALA A 147 -3.53 -15.33 21.94
CA ALA A 147 -4.35 -14.95 23.08
C ALA A 147 -5.27 -13.76 22.76
N GLU A 148 -4.75 -12.79 22.01
CA GLU A 148 -5.50 -11.62 21.55
C GLU A 148 -6.61 -12.01 20.56
N LEU A 149 -6.32 -12.87 19.58
CA LEU A 149 -7.31 -13.38 18.63
C LEU A 149 -8.46 -14.11 19.34
N VAL A 150 -8.12 -15.00 20.29
CA VAL A 150 -9.10 -15.74 21.10
C VAL A 150 -9.90 -14.79 22.00
N ARG A 151 -9.26 -13.78 22.59
CA ARG A 151 -9.93 -12.75 23.40
C ARG A 151 -10.96 -11.97 22.57
N SER A 152 -10.56 -11.49 21.39
CA SER A 152 -11.43 -10.76 20.45
C SER A 152 -12.63 -11.59 19.98
N ALA A 153 -12.41 -12.88 19.68
CA ALA A 153 -13.49 -13.80 19.31
C ALA A 153 -14.46 -14.05 20.48
N ASN A 154 -13.95 -14.20 21.71
CA ASN A 154 -14.77 -14.31 22.91
C ASN A 154 -15.62 -13.05 23.15
N GLU A 155 -15.05 -11.86 22.99
CA GLU A 155 -15.79 -10.59 23.10
C GLU A 155 -16.90 -10.48 22.05
N THR A 156 -16.62 -10.92 20.82
CA THR A 156 -17.61 -10.96 19.73
C THR A 156 -18.77 -11.92 20.04
N LEU A 157 -18.46 -13.11 20.58
CA LEU A 157 -19.47 -14.07 21.02
C LEU A 157 -20.31 -13.50 22.17
N ALA A 158 -19.68 -12.92 23.20
CA ALA A 158 -20.39 -12.31 24.31
C ALA A 158 -21.33 -11.18 23.84
N ALA A 159 -20.88 -10.33 22.92
CA ALA A 159 -21.70 -9.26 22.34
C ALA A 159 -22.88 -9.79 21.51
N ALA A 160 -22.69 -10.90 20.77
CA ALA A 160 -23.77 -11.55 20.03
C ALA A 160 -24.81 -12.17 20.96
N GLU A 161 -24.37 -12.83 22.04
CA GLU A 161 -25.24 -13.41 23.06
C GLU A 161 -26.02 -12.34 23.83
N GLU A 162 -25.36 -11.24 24.22
CA GLU A 162 -25.98 -10.09 24.87
C GLU A 162 -27.04 -9.44 23.96
N ARG A 163 -26.70 -9.19 22.68
CA ARG A 163 -27.65 -8.65 21.70
C ARG A 163 -28.87 -9.56 21.55
N ARG A 164 -28.67 -10.86 21.44
CA ARG A 164 -29.75 -11.85 21.38
C ARG A 164 -30.62 -11.79 22.64
N ALA A 165 -30.01 -11.80 23.83
CA ALA A 165 -30.73 -11.74 25.09
C ALA A 165 -31.54 -10.45 25.25
N ALA A 166 -30.95 -9.30 24.89
CA ALA A 166 -31.61 -8.00 24.94
C ALA A 166 -32.83 -7.94 24.01
N VAL A 167 -32.68 -8.35 22.75
CA VAL A 167 -33.79 -8.32 21.77
C VAL A 167 -34.91 -9.32 22.13
N MET A 168 -34.57 -10.46 22.75
CA MET A 168 -35.56 -11.42 23.25
C MET A 168 -36.28 -10.93 24.51
N ALA A 169 -35.61 -10.15 25.36
CA ALA A 169 -36.18 -9.61 26.59
C ALA A 169 -37.07 -8.38 26.35
N ASP A 170 -36.69 -7.52 25.40
CA ASP A 170 -37.40 -6.28 25.05
C ASP A 170 -37.48 -6.11 23.52
N PRO A 171 -38.46 -6.77 22.86
CA PRO A 171 -38.61 -6.68 21.41
C PRO A 171 -38.91 -5.25 20.95
N PRO A 172 -38.29 -4.79 19.84
CA PRO A 172 -38.53 -3.43 19.34
C PRO A 172 -40.01 -3.19 19.05
N ALA A 173 -40.52 -2.04 19.49
CA ALA A 173 -41.91 -1.62 19.37
C ALA A 173 -42.94 -2.53 20.07
N ALA A 174 -42.51 -3.36 21.03
CA ALA A 174 -43.37 -4.33 21.74
C ALA A 174 -44.09 -5.32 20.81
N VAL A 175 -43.59 -5.50 19.58
CA VAL A 175 -44.11 -6.49 18.63
C VAL A 175 -43.35 -7.80 18.83
N PRO A 176 -44.03 -8.95 18.97
CA PRO A 176 -43.36 -10.24 19.05
C PRO A 176 -42.43 -10.46 17.86
N LEU A 177 -41.22 -10.95 18.12
CA LEU A 177 -40.26 -11.29 17.07
C LEU A 177 -40.85 -12.40 16.19
N THR A 178 -40.69 -12.24 14.88
CA THR A 178 -40.98 -13.29 13.92
C THR A 178 -39.98 -14.45 14.05
N ALA A 179 -40.36 -15.64 13.61
CA ALA A 179 -39.45 -16.79 13.56
C ALA A 179 -38.18 -16.49 12.74
N GLY A 180 -38.29 -15.68 11.67
CA GLY A 180 -37.15 -15.26 10.86
C GLY A 180 -36.17 -14.36 11.63
N GLN A 181 -36.68 -13.44 12.46
CA GLN A 181 -35.84 -12.57 13.29
C GLN A 181 -35.11 -13.36 14.40
N VAL A 182 -35.79 -14.29 15.05
CA VAL A 182 -35.15 -15.18 16.04
C VAL A 182 -34.06 -16.03 15.39
N ALA A 183 -34.36 -16.64 14.24
CA ALA A 183 -33.37 -17.43 13.50
C ALA A 183 -32.16 -16.60 13.04
N ALA A 184 -32.33 -15.32 12.72
CA ALA A 184 -31.22 -14.43 12.40
C ALA A 184 -30.32 -14.13 13.62
N LEU A 185 -30.91 -13.93 14.80
CA LEU A 185 -30.16 -13.77 16.05
C LEU A 185 -29.40 -15.05 16.43
N ASP A 186 -30.06 -16.21 16.34
CA ASP A 186 -29.43 -17.51 16.58
C ASP A 186 -28.26 -17.74 15.61
N ARG A 187 -28.42 -17.40 14.33
CA ARG A 187 -27.34 -17.44 13.34
C ARG A 187 -26.18 -16.52 13.69
N GLY A 188 -26.46 -15.32 14.21
CA GLY A 188 -25.42 -14.39 14.66
C GLY A 188 -24.56 -14.97 15.80
N VAL A 189 -25.18 -15.60 16.79
CA VAL A 189 -24.48 -16.29 17.88
C VAL A 189 -23.68 -17.49 17.36
N GLU A 190 -24.27 -18.28 16.46
CA GLU A 190 -23.60 -19.45 15.88
C GLU A 190 -22.38 -19.05 15.04
N VAL A 191 -22.48 -17.99 14.23
CA VAL A 191 -21.33 -17.44 13.49
C VAL A 191 -20.23 -16.98 14.44
N ALA A 192 -20.58 -16.30 15.54
CA ALA A 192 -19.59 -15.87 16.53
C ALA A 192 -18.93 -17.06 17.26
N ARG A 193 -19.68 -18.14 17.53
CA ARG A 193 -19.13 -19.38 18.09
C ARG A 193 -18.17 -20.06 17.13
N GLN A 194 -18.52 -20.14 15.84
CA GLN A 194 -17.63 -20.67 14.80
C GLN A 194 -16.37 -19.81 14.64
N GLN A 195 -16.46 -18.49 14.80
CA GLN A 195 -15.29 -17.61 14.83
C GLN A 195 -14.37 -17.88 16.02
N LEU A 196 -14.92 -18.17 17.20
CA LEU A 196 -14.13 -18.56 18.37
C LEU A 196 -13.44 -19.91 18.17
N GLU A 197 -14.17 -20.92 17.69
CA GLU A 197 -13.57 -22.24 17.38
C GLU A 197 -12.49 -22.12 16.31
N ALA A 198 -12.71 -21.29 15.28
CA ALA A 198 -11.71 -20.97 14.28
C ALA A 198 -10.51 -20.26 14.91
N ALA A 199 -10.69 -19.28 15.79
CA ALA A 199 -9.59 -18.59 16.48
C ALA A 199 -8.72 -19.55 17.32
N GLU A 200 -9.34 -20.50 18.00
CA GLU A 200 -8.65 -21.51 18.81
C GLU A 200 -7.88 -22.55 17.97
N SER A 201 -8.41 -22.89 16.80
CA SER A 201 -7.86 -23.94 15.92
C SER A 201 -7.12 -23.45 14.68
N SER A 202 -7.11 -22.14 14.42
CA SER A 202 -6.63 -21.57 13.16
C SER A 202 -5.16 -21.91 12.93
N GLU A 203 -4.77 -22.38 11.75
CA GLU A 203 -3.36 -22.56 11.45
C GLU A 203 -2.65 -21.19 11.34
N ARG A 204 -3.35 -20.17 10.85
CA ARG A 204 -2.80 -18.82 10.68
C ARG A 204 -3.38 -17.82 11.67
N ILE A 205 -2.56 -16.87 12.07
CA ILE A 205 -3.00 -15.69 12.82
C ILE A 205 -2.76 -14.46 11.96
N SER A 206 -3.65 -13.48 12.07
CA SER A 206 -3.48 -12.18 11.45
C SER A 206 -3.64 -11.10 12.51
N GLY A 207 -3.03 -9.95 12.26
CA GLY A 207 -3.11 -8.82 13.16
C GLY A 207 -2.80 -7.53 12.43
N THR A 208 -2.94 -6.44 13.17
CA THR A 208 -2.65 -5.07 12.73
C THR A 208 -1.73 -4.42 13.76
N GLY A 209 -0.75 -3.63 13.34
CA GLY A 209 0.00 -2.74 14.24
C GLY A 209 1.41 -3.19 14.63
N ASP A 210 1.89 -2.61 15.74
CA ASP A 210 3.28 -2.47 16.23
C ASP A 210 4.12 -3.74 16.33
N GLU A 211 3.53 -4.92 16.14
CA GLU A 211 4.24 -6.20 16.15
C GLU A 211 5.28 -6.29 15.02
N LEU A 212 5.10 -5.48 13.98
CA LEU A 212 6.08 -5.21 12.96
C LEU A 212 6.71 -3.82 13.10
N ASP A 213 6.88 -3.20 14.28
CA ASP A 213 7.59 -1.90 14.42
C ASP A 213 8.92 -1.92 13.68
N SER A 214 8.84 -1.47 12.43
CA SER A 214 9.78 -1.66 11.34
C SER A 214 9.65 -0.44 10.47
N GLN A 215 10.79 0.02 10.00
CA GLN A 215 10.91 1.18 9.14
C GLN A 215 11.79 0.77 7.97
N ILE A 216 11.30 1.00 6.76
CA ILE A 216 12.13 0.85 5.58
C ILE A 216 13.04 2.07 5.48
N LEU A 217 14.35 1.81 5.38
CA LEU A 217 15.39 2.81 5.19
C LEU A 217 16.03 2.59 3.83
N ILE A 218 16.10 3.63 3.01
CA ILE A 218 16.75 3.61 1.71
C ILE A 218 18.02 4.43 1.84
N THR A 219 19.13 3.83 1.43
CA THR A 219 20.46 4.42 1.56
C THR A 219 21.14 4.56 0.21
N HIS A 220 21.97 5.59 0.12
CA HIS A 220 22.93 5.80 -0.96
C HIS A 220 24.29 6.04 -0.33
N ASP A 221 25.31 5.29 -0.73
CA ASP A 221 26.66 5.32 -0.14
C ASP A 221 26.66 5.22 1.41
N GLY A 222 25.78 4.38 1.96
CA GLY A 222 25.63 4.17 3.41
C GLY A 222 24.87 5.27 4.16
N THR A 223 24.48 6.36 3.49
CA THR A 223 23.69 7.44 4.09
C THR A 223 22.20 7.21 3.87
N VAL A 224 21.37 7.34 4.90
CA VAL A 224 19.91 7.28 4.77
C VAL A 224 19.42 8.50 3.98
N VAL A 225 18.87 8.26 2.78
CA VAL A 225 18.39 9.32 1.87
C VAL A 225 16.87 9.34 1.74
N ALA A 226 16.21 8.24 2.06
CA ALA A 226 14.77 8.15 2.15
C ALA A 226 14.38 7.15 3.23
N SER A 227 13.20 7.31 3.79
CA SER A 227 12.64 6.40 4.78
C SER A 227 11.14 6.47 4.66
N ASP A 228 10.46 5.38 4.99
CA ASP A 228 9.00 5.44 5.10
C ASP A 228 8.61 6.50 6.15
N ALA A 229 7.67 7.38 5.78
CA ALA A 229 7.31 8.55 6.54
C ALA A 229 6.38 8.13 7.68
N ASP A 230 6.99 7.84 8.83
CA ASP A 230 6.34 7.39 10.07
C ASP A 230 5.77 5.97 9.92
N PRO A 231 6.04 5.02 10.85
CA PRO A 231 5.19 3.84 11.00
C PRO A 231 3.82 4.35 11.47
N SER A 232 3.05 4.97 10.57
CA SER A 232 1.65 5.20 10.82
C SER A 232 1.10 3.82 11.16
N PRO A 233 0.38 3.65 12.28
CA PRO A 233 -0.49 2.50 12.50
C PRO A 233 -1.64 2.64 11.52
N ASP A 234 -1.31 2.64 10.23
CA ASP A 234 -2.27 2.50 9.18
C ASP A 234 -2.80 1.07 9.33
N PRO A 235 -4.07 0.90 9.70
CA PRO A 235 -4.66 -0.42 9.85
C PRO A 235 -4.62 -1.23 8.54
N ARG A 236 -4.21 -0.61 7.42
CA ARG A 236 -3.88 -1.30 6.16
C ARG A 236 -2.66 -2.21 6.25
N TYR A 237 -1.76 -2.02 7.22
CA TYR A 237 -0.66 -2.95 7.47
C TYR A 237 -1.14 -4.13 8.31
N SER A 238 -2.00 -4.93 7.70
CA SER A 238 -2.31 -6.27 8.18
C SER A 238 -1.13 -7.18 7.90
N TRP A 239 -0.74 -7.97 8.88
CA TRP A 239 0.18 -9.07 8.68
C TRP A 239 -0.57 -10.41 8.78
N LEU A 240 -0.02 -11.43 8.13
CA LEU A 240 -0.52 -12.80 8.16
C LEU A 240 0.62 -13.73 8.55
N SER A 241 0.38 -14.66 9.45
CA SER A 241 1.38 -15.67 9.79
C SER A 241 1.43 -16.81 8.78
N SER A 242 2.56 -17.49 8.75
CA SER A 242 2.68 -18.83 8.18
C SER A 242 1.74 -19.83 8.88
N PRO A 243 1.44 -20.99 8.27
CA PRO A 243 0.62 -22.04 8.89
C PRO A 243 1.20 -22.61 10.20
N ASP A 244 2.52 -22.61 10.36
CA ASP A 244 3.21 -23.01 11.60
C ASP A 244 3.40 -21.83 12.58
N ARG A 245 2.95 -20.63 12.19
CA ARG A 245 3.01 -19.37 12.94
C ARG A 245 4.44 -18.98 13.35
N SER A 246 5.45 -19.45 12.63
CA SER A 246 6.86 -19.14 12.90
C SER A 246 7.30 -17.82 12.28
N VAL A 247 6.64 -17.38 11.20
CA VAL A 247 6.89 -16.10 10.55
C VAL A 247 5.59 -15.35 10.33
N VAL A 248 5.70 -14.03 10.23
CA VAL A 248 4.63 -13.13 9.78
C VAL A 248 5.08 -12.40 8.53
N SER A 249 4.17 -12.23 7.58
CA SER A 249 4.38 -11.42 6.39
C SER A 249 3.41 -10.25 6.35
N GLY A 250 3.91 -9.08 5.95
CA GLY A 250 3.12 -7.88 5.75
C GLY A 250 3.62 -7.14 4.51
N MET A 251 2.71 -6.63 3.70
CA MET A 251 3.09 -5.74 2.61
C MET A 251 3.44 -4.38 3.18
N THR A 252 4.53 -3.79 2.70
CA THR A 252 4.86 -2.40 2.97
C THR A 252 4.65 -1.58 1.70
N SER A 253 4.48 -0.27 1.82
CA SER A 253 4.47 0.62 0.67
C SER A 253 5.26 1.86 1.01
N THR A 254 6.38 2.05 0.32
CA THR A 254 7.31 3.14 0.61
C THR A 254 7.46 4.02 -0.63
N GLU A 255 7.15 5.31 -0.46
CA GLU A 255 7.46 6.32 -1.46
C GLU A 255 8.99 6.55 -1.50
N LEU A 256 9.54 6.48 -2.70
CA LEU A 256 10.96 6.65 -2.98
C LEU A 256 11.23 8.14 -3.22
N SER A 257 11.06 8.93 -2.16
CA SER A 257 11.35 10.35 -2.13
C SER A 257 12.30 10.69 -0.98
N THR A 258 13.13 11.71 -1.19
CA THR A 258 14.10 12.19 -0.21
C THR A 258 13.43 12.50 1.12
N CYS A 259 14.01 12.03 2.21
CA CYS A 259 13.52 12.40 3.54
C CYS A 259 13.86 13.86 3.88
N ALA A 260 13.09 14.45 4.78
CA ALA A 260 13.33 15.82 5.24
C ALA A 260 14.59 15.91 6.11
N THR A 261 15.32 17.02 6.00
CA THR A 261 16.45 17.38 6.86
C THR A 261 16.33 18.82 7.37
N ASP A 262 17.25 19.27 8.23
CA ASP A 262 17.25 20.66 8.67
C ASP A 262 17.54 21.59 7.48
N GLY A 263 16.53 22.34 7.06
CA GLY A 263 16.62 23.27 5.94
C GLY A 263 16.22 22.69 4.58
N ASP A 264 15.86 21.40 4.51
CA ASP A 264 15.30 20.76 3.32
C ASP A 264 14.00 20.01 3.69
N PRO A 265 12.84 20.41 3.13
CA PRO A 265 11.58 19.72 3.42
C PRO A 265 11.52 18.27 2.91
N GLY A 266 12.47 17.83 2.08
CA GLY A 266 12.42 16.54 1.42
C GLY A 266 11.26 16.44 0.41
N GLY A 267 10.85 15.21 0.10
CA GLY A 267 9.77 14.92 -0.84
C GLY A 267 10.17 15.00 -2.31
N VAL A 268 11.44 15.26 -2.63
CA VAL A 268 11.96 15.19 -4.00
C VAL A 268 12.12 13.72 -4.38
N PRO A 269 11.58 13.25 -5.52
CA PRO A 269 11.78 11.87 -5.96
C PRO A 269 13.26 11.49 -6.03
N LEU A 270 13.58 10.27 -5.60
CA LEU A 270 14.94 9.77 -5.71
C LEU A 270 15.39 9.73 -7.19
N PRO A 271 16.62 10.18 -7.50
CA PRO A 271 17.18 10.07 -8.84
C PRO A 271 17.42 8.61 -9.24
N SER A 272 17.59 8.36 -10.54
CA SER A 272 18.03 7.06 -11.03
C SER A 272 19.38 6.66 -10.42
N GLY A 273 19.58 5.37 -10.19
CA GLY A 273 20.80 4.84 -9.58
C GLY A 273 20.58 3.60 -8.74
N GLU A 274 21.68 3.16 -8.13
CA GLU A 274 21.71 2.01 -7.22
C GLU A 274 21.50 2.46 -5.77
N TYR A 275 20.62 1.76 -5.06
CA TYR A 275 20.29 2.02 -3.67
C TYR A 275 20.40 0.74 -2.86
N SER A 276 20.69 0.90 -1.57
CA SER A 276 20.60 -0.20 -0.60
C SER A 276 19.42 0.04 0.32
N VAL A 277 18.51 -0.92 0.36
CA VAL A 277 17.35 -0.93 1.23
C VAL A 277 17.67 -1.72 2.49
N TYR A 278 17.18 -1.22 3.60
CA TYR A 278 17.32 -1.80 4.93
C TYR A 278 15.98 -1.78 5.65
N VAL A 279 15.80 -2.68 6.61
CA VAL A 279 14.67 -2.66 7.54
C VAL A 279 15.22 -2.40 8.93
N SER A 280 14.91 -1.24 9.51
CA SER A 280 15.17 -0.99 10.92
C SER A 280 13.99 -1.47 11.73
N TYR A 281 14.19 -2.27 12.78
CA TYR A 281 13.09 -2.81 13.57
C TYR A 281 13.44 -2.88 15.07
N ALA A 282 12.42 -2.96 15.92
CA ALA A 282 12.60 -3.04 17.37
C ALA A 282 13.04 -4.44 17.84
N GLU A 283 14.06 -4.48 18.69
CA GLU A 283 14.56 -5.62 19.46
C GLU A 283 14.62 -5.30 20.96
N ALA A 284 14.93 -6.30 21.79
CA ALA A 284 14.96 -6.17 23.25
C ALA A 284 15.96 -5.10 23.74
N ASP A 285 17.08 -4.93 23.03
CA ASP A 285 18.18 -4.02 23.41
C ASP A 285 18.17 -2.69 22.64
N GLY A 286 17.14 -2.43 21.82
CA GLY A 286 17.01 -1.22 21.00
C GLY A 286 16.56 -1.52 19.57
N ARG A 287 16.83 -0.60 18.63
CA ARG A 287 16.59 -0.87 17.20
C ARG A 287 17.79 -1.55 16.57
N ALA A 288 17.53 -2.56 15.74
CA ALA A 288 18.52 -3.20 14.88
C ALA A 288 18.19 -2.89 13.41
N VAL A 289 19.10 -3.28 12.51
CA VAL A 289 18.90 -3.16 11.07
C VAL A 289 19.21 -4.47 10.35
N ALA A 290 18.31 -4.87 9.45
CA ALA A 290 18.48 -5.98 8.52
C ALA A 290 18.72 -5.45 7.11
N GLY A 291 19.52 -6.15 6.31
CA GLY A 291 19.94 -5.76 4.95
C GLY A 291 21.46 -5.85 4.75
N PRO A 292 22.00 -5.36 3.63
CA PRO A 292 21.30 -4.63 2.56
C PRO A 292 20.54 -5.54 1.60
N TRP A 293 19.46 -5.02 1.04
CA TRP A 293 18.89 -5.49 -0.23
C TRP A 293 19.16 -4.44 -1.31
N SER A 294 19.48 -4.87 -2.54
CA SER A 294 19.73 -3.93 -3.62
C SER A 294 18.44 -3.50 -4.31
N LEU A 295 18.39 -2.24 -4.73
CA LEU A 295 17.28 -1.64 -5.48
C LEU A 295 17.87 -0.76 -6.58
N THR A 296 17.43 -0.95 -7.82
CA THR A 296 17.85 -0.11 -8.94
C THR A 296 16.69 0.80 -9.34
N LEU A 297 16.93 2.11 -9.42
CA LEU A 297 15.95 3.06 -9.94
C LEU A 297 16.36 3.52 -11.33
N LEU A 298 15.43 3.42 -12.27
CA LEU A 298 15.59 3.86 -13.64
C LEU A 298 15.05 5.28 -13.84
N ASP A 299 15.54 5.92 -14.89
CA ASP A 299 14.92 7.14 -15.40
C ASP A 299 13.63 6.79 -16.12
N MET A 300 12.60 7.62 -15.92
CA MET A 300 11.35 7.47 -16.64
C MET A 300 11.60 7.74 -18.13
N PRO A 301 11.32 6.77 -19.03
CA PRO A 301 11.51 7.00 -20.45
C PRO A 301 10.56 8.08 -20.97
N PRO A 302 10.87 8.73 -22.10
CA PRO A 302 9.94 9.68 -22.71
C PRO A 302 8.66 8.98 -23.16
N ALA A 303 7.58 9.75 -23.29
CA ALA A 303 6.33 9.26 -23.84
C ALA A 303 6.56 8.63 -25.23
N PRO A 304 5.93 7.48 -25.53
CA PRO A 304 6.02 6.85 -26.84
C PRO A 304 5.53 7.79 -27.94
N THR A 305 6.08 7.62 -29.15
CA THR A 305 5.69 8.41 -30.34
C THR A 305 5.48 7.49 -31.54
N GLY A 306 4.89 8.00 -32.62
CA GLY A 306 4.67 7.24 -33.86
C GLY A 306 3.36 6.45 -33.91
N PHE A 307 2.34 6.90 -33.15
CA PHE A 307 1.00 6.31 -33.20
C PHE A 307 0.32 6.52 -34.57
N PRO A 308 -0.53 5.57 -35.02
CA PRO A 308 -1.34 5.74 -36.22
C PRO A 308 -2.37 6.85 -36.05
N GLU A 309 -2.84 7.40 -37.17
CA GLU A 309 -3.94 8.37 -37.17
C GLU A 309 -5.19 7.78 -36.51
N GLY A 310 -5.84 8.55 -35.64
CA GLY A 310 -7.05 8.13 -34.91
C GLY A 310 -6.79 7.43 -33.56
N PHE A 311 -5.53 7.16 -33.19
CA PHE A 311 -5.22 6.67 -31.85
C PHE A 311 -5.50 7.76 -30.78
N PRO A 312 -6.18 7.45 -29.66
CA PRO A 312 -6.62 8.42 -28.66
C PRO A 312 -5.49 8.80 -27.68
N VAL A 313 -4.37 9.34 -28.20
CA VAL A 313 -3.17 9.66 -27.39
C VAL A 313 -3.41 10.71 -26.30
N ASP A 314 -4.41 11.58 -26.50
CA ASP A 314 -4.76 12.64 -25.55
C ASP A 314 -5.71 12.15 -24.44
N ASP A 315 -6.41 11.03 -24.65
CA ASP A 315 -7.41 10.50 -23.72
C ASP A 315 -6.85 9.36 -22.86
N VAL A 316 -6.01 8.50 -23.44
CA VAL A 316 -5.45 7.32 -22.76
C VAL A 316 -3.97 7.55 -22.45
N PRO A 317 -3.60 7.81 -21.19
CA PRO A 317 -2.21 8.00 -20.83
C PRO A 317 -1.45 6.67 -20.91
N LEU A 318 -0.27 6.71 -21.51
CA LEU A 318 0.59 5.56 -21.72
C LEU A 318 1.91 5.75 -20.98
N ILE A 319 2.47 4.65 -20.47
CA ILE A 319 3.81 4.64 -19.90
C ILE A 319 4.85 5.04 -20.95
N GLY A 320 5.89 5.74 -20.51
CA GLY A 320 7.06 6.02 -21.34
C GLY A 320 7.75 4.75 -21.80
N GLY A 321 8.34 4.78 -22.98
CA GLY A 321 9.07 3.64 -23.54
C GLY A 321 9.11 3.65 -25.06
N ARG A 322 9.57 2.53 -25.62
CA ARG A 322 9.60 2.34 -27.08
C ARG A 322 8.31 1.67 -27.53
N LEU A 323 7.60 2.31 -28.45
CA LEU A 323 6.44 1.72 -29.10
C LEU A 323 6.87 0.50 -29.92
N VAL A 324 6.35 -0.68 -29.58
CA VAL A 324 6.63 -1.95 -30.28
C VAL A 324 5.59 -2.20 -31.36
N SER A 325 4.31 -2.09 -31.00
CA SER A 325 3.21 -2.27 -31.94
C SER A 325 1.96 -1.49 -31.51
N VAL A 326 1.16 -1.11 -32.50
CA VAL A 326 -0.19 -0.57 -32.33
C VAL A 326 -1.06 -1.23 -33.38
N THR A 327 -2.06 -2.00 -32.94
CA THR A 327 -2.92 -2.76 -33.86
C THR A 327 -4.37 -2.44 -33.56
N PRO A 328 -5.19 -2.08 -34.56
CA PRO A 328 -6.62 -1.91 -34.35
C PRO A 328 -7.25 -3.27 -33.97
N MET A 329 -8.18 -3.23 -33.02
CA MET A 329 -8.95 -4.38 -32.56
C MET A 329 -10.44 -4.16 -32.78
N ALA A 330 -11.17 -5.21 -33.15
CA ALA A 330 -12.62 -5.17 -33.14
C ALA A 330 -13.12 -5.60 -31.76
N GLY A 331 -13.81 -4.69 -31.05
CA GLY A 331 -14.53 -4.97 -29.81
C GLY A 331 -16.03 -5.13 -30.05
N SER A 332 -16.75 -5.63 -29.04
CA SER A 332 -18.22 -5.70 -29.09
C SER A 332 -18.88 -4.32 -29.15
N ASN A 333 -18.20 -3.30 -28.62
CA ASN A 333 -18.72 -1.94 -28.48
C ASN A 333 -18.13 -0.97 -29.52
N GLY A 334 -17.28 -1.44 -30.44
CA GLY A 334 -16.66 -0.61 -31.47
C GLY A 334 -15.23 -1.01 -31.79
N GLU A 335 -14.55 -0.17 -32.57
CA GLU A 335 -13.12 -0.33 -32.86
C GLU A 335 -12.28 0.20 -31.69
N GLY A 336 -11.28 -0.58 -31.30
CA GLY A 336 -10.32 -0.26 -30.24
C GLY A 336 -8.88 -0.52 -30.68
N TRP A 337 -7.97 -0.60 -29.71
CA TRP A 337 -6.53 -0.70 -29.98
C TRP A 337 -5.84 -1.67 -29.03
N SER A 338 -4.92 -2.47 -29.57
CA SER A 338 -3.86 -3.12 -28.81
C SER A 338 -2.58 -2.31 -28.96
N VAL A 339 -1.97 -1.92 -27.85
CA VAL A 339 -0.69 -1.20 -27.83
C VAL A 339 0.31 -2.00 -27.03
N VAL A 340 1.50 -2.22 -27.60
CA VAL A 340 2.62 -2.86 -26.90
C VAL A 340 3.76 -1.84 -26.78
N ILE A 341 4.19 -1.59 -25.54
CA ILE A 341 5.30 -0.69 -25.22
C ILE A 341 6.39 -1.50 -24.55
N ALA A 342 7.60 -1.42 -25.09
CA ALA A 342 8.79 -1.90 -24.40
C ALA A 342 9.22 -0.84 -23.38
N ALA A 343 9.30 -1.25 -22.13
CA ALA A 343 9.67 -0.39 -21.01
C ALA A 343 10.54 -1.22 -20.07
N ASP A 344 11.73 -0.71 -19.78
CA ASP A 344 12.65 -1.32 -18.83
C ASP A 344 12.10 -1.13 -17.42
N GLY A 345 12.07 -2.17 -16.59
CA GLY A 345 11.70 -2.07 -15.19
C GLY A 345 10.59 -3.04 -14.80
N ASP A 346 10.79 -3.70 -13.67
CA ASP A 346 9.92 -4.75 -13.18
C ASP A 346 8.52 -4.22 -12.80
N ASP A 347 8.39 -2.93 -12.49
CA ASP A 347 7.12 -2.26 -12.15
C ASP A 347 6.45 -1.51 -13.32
N ALA A 348 6.91 -1.70 -14.57
CA ALA A 348 6.38 -0.94 -15.71
C ALA A 348 4.85 -1.08 -15.88
N ALA A 349 4.29 -2.27 -15.64
CA ALA A 349 2.85 -2.48 -15.71
C ALA A 349 2.10 -1.80 -14.55
N LYS A 350 2.67 -1.78 -13.35
CA LYS A 350 2.10 -1.03 -12.21
C LYS A 350 2.10 0.47 -12.49
N GLU A 351 3.19 1.01 -13.02
CA GLU A 351 3.27 2.43 -13.37
C GLU A 351 2.31 2.80 -14.50
N ALA A 352 2.12 1.92 -15.48
CA ALA A 352 1.08 2.06 -16.49
C ALA A 352 -0.32 2.19 -15.88
N VAL A 353 -0.68 1.33 -14.92
CA VAL A 353 -1.96 1.43 -14.20
C VAL A 353 -2.05 2.72 -13.39
N ARG A 354 -0.97 3.14 -12.72
CA ARG A 354 -0.94 4.39 -11.94
C ARG A 354 -1.24 5.62 -12.81
N LEU A 355 -0.80 5.62 -14.08
CA LEU A 355 -1.10 6.70 -15.02
C LEU A 355 -2.58 6.78 -15.40
N LEU A 356 -3.32 5.66 -15.33
CA LEU A 356 -4.76 5.63 -15.64
C LEU A 356 -5.61 6.26 -14.52
N GLY A 357 -5.11 6.34 -13.28
CA GLY A 357 -5.78 7.06 -12.19
C GLY A 357 -5.20 6.83 -10.78
N ASP A 358 -5.34 7.84 -9.92
CA ASP A 358 -4.76 7.87 -8.57
C ASP A 358 -5.38 6.83 -7.60
N ASP A 359 -6.66 6.47 -7.77
CA ASP A 359 -7.38 5.57 -6.87
C ASP A 359 -6.87 4.12 -6.94
N TRP A 360 -6.09 3.77 -7.97
CA TRP A 360 -5.57 2.43 -8.22
C TRP A 360 -4.11 2.25 -7.79
N SER A 361 -3.49 3.32 -7.27
CA SER A 361 -2.11 3.34 -6.76
C SER A 361 -1.86 2.41 -5.57
N THR A 362 -2.92 1.88 -4.95
CA THR A 362 -2.81 0.91 -3.85
C THR A 362 -2.58 -0.52 -4.32
N TYR A 363 -2.51 -0.78 -5.63
CA TYR A 363 -2.21 -2.12 -6.12
C TYR A 363 -0.77 -2.50 -5.74
N PRO A 364 -0.57 -3.53 -4.90
CA PRO A 364 0.72 -3.76 -4.28
C PRO A 364 1.69 -4.54 -5.16
N ALA A 365 1.18 -5.27 -6.15
CA ALA A 365 2.01 -6.05 -7.05
C ALA A 365 2.66 -5.17 -8.12
N LEU A 366 3.78 -5.64 -8.65
CA LEU A 366 4.48 -5.04 -9.80
C LEU A 366 3.65 -5.10 -11.10
N ALA A 367 2.61 -5.95 -11.17
CA ALA A 367 1.69 -6.03 -12.29
C ALA A 367 0.24 -6.31 -11.86
N PRO A 368 -0.77 -5.74 -12.55
CA PRO A 368 -2.17 -6.07 -12.31
C PRO A 368 -2.49 -7.51 -12.77
N PRO A 369 -3.48 -8.18 -12.14
CA PRO A 369 -4.00 -9.45 -12.58
C PRO A 369 -4.53 -9.38 -14.01
N PRO A 370 -4.38 -10.44 -14.79
CA PRO A 370 -4.95 -10.50 -16.13
C PRO A 370 -6.46 -10.24 -16.12
N GLY A 371 -6.92 -9.45 -17.10
CA GLY A 371 -8.34 -9.18 -17.31
C GLY A 371 -8.94 -8.06 -16.47
N ILE A 372 -8.15 -7.37 -15.63
CA ILE A 372 -8.60 -6.11 -15.02
C ILE A 372 -8.60 -5.00 -16.06
N THR A 373 -9.69 -4.24 -16.08
CA THR A 373 -9.87 -3.06 -16.94
C THR A 373 -10.20 -1.83 -16.12
N PHE A 374 -9.86 -0.66 -16.67
CA PHE A 374 -9.97 0.64 -16.00
C PHE A 374 -10.69 1.62 -16.93
N PRO A 375 -11.77 2.30 -16.46
CA PRO A 375 -12.45 3.32 -17.26
C PRO A 375 -11.62 4.61 -17.30
N VAL A 376 -11.30 5.10 -18.49
CA VAL A 376 -10.50 6.30 -18.74
C VAL A 376 -11.08 7.08 -19.91
N ALA A 377 -11.65 8.25 -19.65
CA ALA A 377 -12.13 9.18 -20.69
C ALA A 377 -13.03 8.54 -21.77
N GLY A 378 -13.92 7.61 -21.39
CA GLY A 378 -14.81 6.89 -22.32
C GLY A 378 -14.20 5.65 -22.97
N TRP A 379 -13.05 5.20 -22.47
CA TRP A 379 -12.38 3.96 -22.85
C TRP A 379 -12.33 2.99 -21.68
N GLU A 380 -12.50 1.71 -21.94
CA GLU A 380 -12.14 0.60 -21.07
C GLU A 380 -10.70 0.16 -21.41
N VAL A 381 -9.77 0.37 -20.47
CA VAL A 381 -8.33 0.13 -20.66
C VAL A 381 -7.86 -1.02 -19.78
N GLY A 382 -7.46 -2.14 -20.37
CA GLY A 382 -6.75 -3.22 -19.70
C GLY A 382 -5.24 -3.05 -19.83
N VAL A 383 -4.50 -3.35 -18.76
CA VAL A 383 -3.02 -3.32 -18.74
C VAL A 383 -2.51 -4.70 -18.33
N THR A 384 -1.48 -5.20 -19.00
CA THR A 384 -0.88 -6.51 -18.67
C THR A 384 0.63 -6.47 -18.88
N ALA A 385 1.39 -6.96 -17.89
CA ALA A 385 2.81 -7.20 -18.05
C ALA A 385 3.05 -8.38 -19.01
N SER A 386 4.00 -8.25 -19.92
CA SER A 386 4.35 -9.29 -20.89
C SER A 386 5.84 -9.28 -21.16
N THR A 387 6.34 -10.33 -21.80
CA THR A 387 7.71 -10.41 -22.29
C THR A 387 7.68 -10.68 -23.79
N SER A 388 8.49 -9.97 -24.55
CA SER A 388 8.62 -10.21 -25.99
C SER A 388 9.29 -11.57 -26.26
N GLU A 389 9.26 -12.04 -27.52
CA GLU A 389 9.95 -13.28 -27.91
C GLU A 389 11.46 -13.22 -27.65
N ASP A 390 12.05 -12.03 -27.68
CA ASP A 390 13.47 -11.78 -27.44
C ASP A 390 13.81 -11.62 -25.94
N GLY A 391 12.82 -11.73 -25.04
CA GLY A 391 13.01 -11.59 -23.59
C GLY A 391 12.90 -10.16 -23.06
N GLU A 392 12.50 -9.19 -23.88
CA GLU A 392 12.35 -7.79 -23.46
C GLU A 392 11.06 -7.62 -22.65
N GLN A 393 11.12 -6.87 -21.54
CA GLN A 393 9.93 -6.52 -20.76
C GLN A 393 9.04 -5.56 -21.56
N THR A 394 7.74 -5.85 -21.55
CA THR A 394 6.73 -5.09 -22.30
C THR A 394 5.47 -4.89 -21.46
N VAL A 395 4.76 -3.81 -21.75
CA VAL A 395 3.42 -3.53 -21.22
C VAL A 395 2.44 -3.54 -22.38
N VAL A 396 1.38 -4.34 -22.26
CA VAL A 396 0.32 -4.45 -23.26
C VAL A 396 -0.91 -3.72 -22.75
N TYR A 397 -1.42 -2.78 -23.56
CA TYR A 397 -2.69 -2.11 -23.35
C TYR A 397 -3.74 -2.70 -24.28
N SER A 398 -4.92 -2.98 -23.73
CA SER A 398 -6.15 -3.29 -24.48
C SER A 398 -7.11 -2.13 -24.27
N ILE A 399 -7.37 -1.34 -25.31
CA ILE A 399 -8.14 -0.10 -25.23
C ILE A 399 -9.41 -0.29 -26.05
N LEU A 400 -10.57 -0.33 -25.40
CA LEU A 400 -11.88 -0.51 -26.03
C LEU A 400 -12.81 0.65 -25.68
N PRO A 401 -13.78 1.02 -26.53
CA PRO A 401 -14.82 1.99 -26.14
C PRO A 401 -15.65 1.45 -24.96
N ASP A 402 -15.87 2.28 -23.94
CA ASP A 402 -16.72 1.98 -22.76
C ASP A 402 -18.22 1.89 -23.12
#